data_AF-A0AAD6SGF1-F1
#
_entry.id   AF-A0AAD6SGF1-F1
#
_cell.length_a   1.000
_cell.length_b   1.000
_cell.length_c   1.000
_cell.angle_alpha   90.00
_cell.angle_beta   90.00
_cell.angle_gamma   90.00
#
_symmetry.space_group_name_H-M   'P 1'
#
loop_
_entity.id
_entity.type
_entity.pdbx_description
1 polymer ?
#
loop_
_entity_poly.entity_id
_entity_poly.type
_entity_poly.pdbx_seq_one_letter_code
_entity_poly.pdbx_strand_id
1 'polypeptide(L)'
;MASLIAILDLKGKSLIQRCYRDDVPPSSIESFMPLVLDMEDEGQHVTPCFSSQGVNYMHIRHSNLYVLALSRRNSNVAETIVFLHRFVQVLVDYFTTLEEESIHDNYVSIHELMDEVIDFGVPQTTESKTLQEFITQESHQLIKTQVQPQPPSYLTTVVSWRPEGIRYRKNEVFLDVIESVNMLVNAAGDVVRSEILGVLKMRCYLSGMPELRLGLNDKGLLRVEKKDGKPVPRSKAVEMEDANFHQCVRLSRFENDRTISFIPPDGDFEQI
;
A
#
# COMPACT_ATOMS: atom_id res chain seq x y z
N MET A 1 -15.79 2.25 5.85
CA MET A 1 -16.35 3.01 4.71
C MET A 1 -16.20 4.49 4.99
N ALA A 2 -15.33 5.12 4.22
CA ALA A 2 -15.15 6.57 4.23
C ALA A 2 -16.33 7.23 3.48
N SER A 3 -16.87 8.30 4.04
CA SER A 3 -17.94 9.08 3.42
C SER A 3 -17.40 10.23 2.59
N LEU A 4 -16.31 10.82 3.06
CA LEU A 4 -15.62 11.94 2.43
C LEU A 4 -14.13 11.73 2.60
N ILE A 5 -13.36 11.97 1.54
CA ILE A 5 -11.89 12.03 1.60
C ILE A 5 -11.46 13.41 1.13
N ALA A 6 -10.53 14.02 1.86
CA ALA A 6 -9.95 15.32 1.52
C ALA A 6 -8.44 15.32 1.76
N ILE A 7 -7.73 16.14 0.98
CA ILE A 7 -6.35 16.50 1.25
C ILE A 7 -6.34 17.98 1.63
N LEU A 8 -5.76 18.28 2.79
CA LEU A 8 -5.70 19.61 3.37
C LEU A 8 -4.24 20.09 3.43
N ASP A 9 -4.07 21.41 3.41
CA ASP A 9 -2.80 22.05 3.75
C ASP A 9 -2.53 22.04 5.27
N LEU A 10 -1.37 22.54 5.69
CA LEU A 10 -1.03 22.69 7.12
C LEU A 10 -1.95 23.64 7.90
N LYS A 11 -2.71 24.49 7.21
CA LYS A 11 -3.64 25.46 7.82
C LYS A 11 -5.05 24.88 7.95
N GLY A 12 -5.28 23.65 7.47
CA GLY A 12 -6.59 23.01 7.48
C GLY A 12 -7.50 23.38 6.30
N LYS A 13 -6.99 24.11 5.29
CA LYS A 13 -7.73 24.42 4.07
C LYS A 13 -7.75 23.20 3.16
N SER A 14 -8.94 22.83 2.67
CA SER A 14 -9.08 21.76 1.69
C SER A 14 -8.49 22.15 0.35
N LEU A 15 -7.48 21.41 -0.12
CA LEU A 15 -6.90 21.52 -1.45
C LEU A 15 -7.74 20.75 -2.47
N ILE A 16 -8.16 19.53 -2.09
CA ILE A 16 -9.06 18.69 -2.87
C ILE A 16 -9.95 17.87 -1.91
N GLN A 17 -11.20 17.66 -2.30
CA GLN A 17 -12.14 16.84 -1.54
C GLN A 17 -13.05 16.07 -2.48
N ARG A 18 -13.42 14.87 -2.07
CA ARG A 18 -14.41 14.03 -2.77
C ARG A 18 -15.39 13.45 -1.77
N CYS A 19 -16.67 13.65 -2.05
CA CYS A 19 -17.77 13.04 -1.31
C CYS A 19 -18.21 11.77 -2.02
N TYR A 20 -18.17 10.65 -1.31
CA TYR A 20 -18.68 9.36 -1.79
C TYR A 20 -20.08 9.05 -1.24
N ARG A 21 -20.47 9.76 -0.18
CA ARG A 21 -21.76 9.62 0.49
C ARG A 21 -22.28 10.96 0.97
N ASP A 22 -23.60 11.07 1.03
CA ASP A 22 -24.30 12.27 1.51
C ASP A 22 -24.51 12.30 3.04
N ASP A 23 -23.84 11.43 3.79
CA ASP A 23 -24.03 11.30 5.24
C ASP A 23 -23.15 12.24 6.08
N VAL A 24 -22.05 12.77 5.54
CA VAL A 24 -21.19 13.74 6.23
C VAL A 24 -21.18 15.06 5.42
N PRO A 25 -21.55 16.20 6.03
CA PRO A 25 -21.49 17.48 5.33
C PRO A 25 -20.02 17.90 5.11
N PRO A 26 -19.68 18.49 3.95
CA PRO A 26 -18.31 18.97 3.69
C PRO A 26 -17.81 20.02 4.68
N SER A 27 -18.73 20.77 5.31
CA SER A 27 -18.38 21.74 6.36
C SER A 27 -17.74 21.12 7.60
N SER A 28 -17.89 19.80 7.83
CA SER A 28 -17.21 19.10 8.91
C SER A 28 -15.68 19.13 8.77
N ILE A 29 -15.14 19.34 7.56
CA ILE A 29 -13.70 19.47 7.34
C ILE A 29 -13.14 20.70 8.05
N GLU A 30 -13.88 21.82 8.06
CA GLU A 30 -13.44 23.07 8.69
C GLU A 30 -13.28 22.93 10.21
N SER A 31 -13.98 21.97 10.80
CA SER A 31 -13.88 21.66 12.23
C SER A 31 -12.64 20.82 12.57
N PHE A 32 -11.97 20.20 11.60
CA PHE A 32 -10.83 19.31 11.84
C PHE A 32 -9.65 20.04 12.48
N MET A 33 -9.19 21.15 11.89
CA MET A 33 -7.99 21.84 12.35
C MET A 33 -8.16 22.46 13.76
N PRO A 34 -9.29 23.13 14.08
CA PRO A 34 -9.56 23.56 15.46
C PRO A 34 -9.52 22.41 16.47
N LEU A 35 -10.11 21.26 16.15
CA LEU A 35 -10.11 20.11 17.05
C LEU A 35 -8.70 19.56 17.29
N VAL A 36 -7.84 19.55 16.26
CA VAL A 36 -6.45 19.13 16.39
C VAL A 36 -5.67 20.10 17.28
N LEU A 37 -5.85 21.41 17.09
CA LEU A 37 -5.20 22.44 17.92
C LEU A 37 -5.67 22.37 19.37
N ASP A 38 -6.96 22.18 19.63
CA ASP A 38 -7.51 22.03 20.98
C ASP A 38 -6.87 20.82 21.69
N MET A 39 -6.69 19.69 20.98
CA MET A 39 -6.02 18.51 21.53
C MET A 39 -4.54 18.78 21.87
N GLU A 40 -3.84 19.53 21.02
CA GLU A 40 -2.44 19.92 21.27
C GLU A 40 -2.32 20.88 22.47
N ASP A 41 -3.23 21.85 22.58
CA ASP A 41 -3.27 22.82 23.67
C ASP A 41 -3.60 22.18 25.03
N GLU A 42 -4.45 21.14 25.03
CA GLU A 42 -4.72 20.30 26.20
C GLU A 42 -3.54 19.39 26.59
N GLY A 43 -2.44 19.42 25.82
CA GLY A 43 -1.26 18.57 26.03
C GLY A 43 -1.52 17.10 25.70
N GLN A 44 -2.60 16.79 24.97
CA GLN A 44 -2.87 15.45 24.48
C GLN A 44 -2.11 15.21 23.18
N HIS A 45 -1.61 13.99 23.00
CA HIS A 45 -1.06 13.59 21.71
C HIS A 45 -2.18 13.47 20.68
N VAL A 46 -2.03 14.14 19.54
CA VAL A 46 -2.97 14.04 18.42
C VAL A 46 -3.06 12.58 17.97
N THR A 47 -4.21 11.97 18.24
CA THR A 47 -4.48 10.60 17.82
C THR A 47 -4.87 10.57 16.34
N PRO A 48 -4.43 9.57 15.55
CA PRO A 48 -4.76 9.49 14.13
C PRO A 48 -6.27 9.44 13.86
N CYS A 49 -7.05 8.98 14.83
CA CYS A 49 -8.48 8.79 14.72
C CYS A 49 -9.18 9.31 15.97
N PHE A 50 -10.16 10.18 15.80
CA PHE A 50 -10.98 10.71 16.88
C PHE A 50 -12.40 11.00 16.40
N SER A 51 -13.33 11.16 17.34
CA SER A 51 -14.74 11.40 17.04
C SER A 51 -15.18 12.73 17.64
N SER A 52 -15.85 13.56 16.85
CA SER A 52 -16.42 14.81 17.32
C SER A 52 -17.78 15.04 16.66
N GLN A 53 -18.78 15.44 17.47
CA GLN A 53 -20.16 15.71 17.03
C GLN A 53 -20.78 14.57 16.19
N GLY A 54 -20.45 13.31 16.51
CA GLY A 54 -20.96 12.14 15.79
C GLY A 54 -20.30 11.88 14.43
N VAL A 55 -19.22 12.59 14.10
CA VAL A 55 -18.37 12.35 12.92
C VAL A 55 -17.03 11.79 13.39
N ASN A 56 -16.58 10.72 12.76
CA ASN A 56 -15.28 10.10 12.96
C ASN A 56 -14.30 10.71 11.96
N TYR A 57 -13.22 11.29 12.47
CA TYR A 57 -12.11 11.85 11.73
C TYR A 57 -10.97 10.84 11.76
N MET A 58 -10.51 10.41 10.58
CA MET A 58 -9.38 9.49 10.42
C MET A 58 -8.37 10.18 9.51
N HIS A 59 -7.17 10.44 10.00
CA HIS A 59 -6.20 11.23 9.25
C HIS A 59 -4.80 10.63 9.32
N ILE A 60 -4.03 10.95 8.29
CA ILE A 60 -2.59 10.74 8.25
C ILE A 60 -1.91 12.05 7.83
N ARG A 61 -0.66 12.21 8.24
CA ARG A 61 0.18 13.33 7.81
C ARG A 61 1.23 12.83 6.83
N HIS A 62 1.29 13.42 5.64
CA HIS A 62 2.33 13.15 4.66
C HIS A 62 2.99 14.48 4.28
N SER A 63 4.27 14.64 4.61
CA SER A 63 5.00 15.90 4.42
C SER A 63 4.23 17.08 5.04
N ASN A 64 3.86 18.08 4.23
CA ASN A 64 3.12 19.27 4.64
C ASN A 64 1.61 19.17 4.33
N LEU A 65 1.08 17.96 4.22
CA LEU A 65 -0.31 17.69 3.85
C LEU A 65 -0.98 16.80 4.89
N TYR A 66 -2.25 17.08 5.15
CA TYR A 66 -3.12 16.18 5.88
C TYR A 66 -4.02 15.44 4.90
N VAL A 67 -4.03 14.11 4.96
CA VAL A 67 -5.00 13.31 4.23
C VAL A 67 -6.04 12.83 5.22
N LEU A 68 -7.28 13.26 5.01
CA LEU A 68 -8.39 13.12 5.92
C LEU A 68 -9.48 12.24 5.29
N ALA A 69 -9.97 11.27 6.04
CA ALA A 69 -11.19 10.53 5.76
C ALA A 69 -12.20 10.77 6.88
N LEU A 70 -13.43 11.10 6.51
CA LEU A 70 -14.54 11.27 7.43
C LEU A 70 -15.53 10.12 7.30
N SER A 71 -16.12 9.69 8.42
CA SER A 71 -17.24 8.75 8.42
C SER A 71 -18.18 9.04 9.57
N ARG A 72 -19.50 8.91 9.36
CA ARG A 72 -20.48 8.97 10.47
C ARG A 72 -20.78 7.60 11.06
N ARG A 73 -20.43 6.52 10.36
CA ARG A 73 -20.73 5.14 10.77
C ARG A 73 -19.55 4.53 11.51
N ASN A 74 -19.82 3.44 12.22
CA ASN A 74 -18.77 2.58 12.77
C ASN A 74 -18.10 1.81 11.60
N SER A 75 -17.04 2.40 11.05
CA SER A 75 -16.24 1.84 9.97
C SER A 75 -14.98 1.17 10.50
N ASN A 76 -14.45 0.21 9.73
CA ASN A 76 -13.10 -0.31 9.98
C ASN A 76 -12.07 0.82 9.78
N VAL A 77 -11.54 1.31 10.89
CA VAL A 77 -10.57 2.41 10.93
C VAL A 77 -9.23 1.95 10.34
N ALA A 78 -8.79 0.72 10.63
CA ALA A 78 -7.53 0.21 10.13
C ALA A 78 -7.53 0.12 8.59
N GLU A 79 -8.61 -0.37 8.00
CA GLU A 79 -8.80 -0.40 6.54
C GLU A 79 -8.70 1.02 5.95
N THR A 80 -9.34 2.01 6.58
CA THR A 80 -9.32 3.39 6.10
C THR A 80 -7.92 3.99 6.18
N ILE A 81 -7.19 3.79 7.29
CA ILE A 81 -5.82 4.30 7.45
C ILE A 81 -4.85 3.64 6.47
N VAL A 82 -4.93 2.31 6.30
CA VAL A 82 -4.11 1.58 5.30
C VAL A 82 -4.41 2.10 3.90
N PHE A 83 -5.69 2.32 3.60
CA PHE A 83 -6.10 2.92 2.33
C PHE A 83 -5.52 4.33 2.14
N LEU A 84 -5.56 5.21 3.15
CA LEU A 84 -5.00 6.55 3.04
C LEU A 84 -3.50 6.51 2.73
N HIS A 85 -2.74 5.63 3.40
CA HIS A 85 -1.32 5.43 3.10
C HIS A 85 -1.10 4.92 1.67
N ARG A 86 -1.93 3.97 1.22
CA ARG A 86 -1.84 3.43 -0.13
C ARG A 86 -2.22 4.45 -1.20
N PHE A 87 -3.23 5.27 -0.95
CA PHE A 87 -3.64 6.36 -1.83
C PHE A 87 -2.53 7.41 -1.97
N VAL A 88 -1.88 7.80 -0.87
CA VAL A 88 -0.68 8.66 -0.92
C VAL A 88 0.42 8.03 -1.76
N GLN A 89 0.68 6.73 -1.60
CA GLN A 89 1.66 6.02 -2.41
C GLN A 89 1.32 6.06 -3.91
N VAL A 90 0.06 5.84 -4.29
CA VAL A 90 -0.40 5.96 -5.68
C VAL A 90 -0.14 7.37 -6.21
N LEU A 91 -0.47 8.42 -5.45
CA LEU A 91 -0.21 9.80 -5.87
C LEU A 91 1.29 10.08 -6.04
N VAL A 92 2.13 9.59 -5.13
CA VAL A 92 3.59 9.72 -5.24
C VAL A 92 4.14 8.97 -6.46
N ASP A 93 3.62 7.79 -6.78
CA ASP A 93 4.03 7.03 -7.96
C ASP A 93 3.65 7.74 -9.28
N TYR A 94 2.55 8.51 -9.28
CA TYR A 94 2.11 9.31 -10.43
C TYR A 94 2.87 10.63 -10.57
N PHE A 95 3.06 11.36 -9.48
CA PHE A 95 3.56 12.75 -9.51
C PHE A 95 5.01 12.88 -9.04
N THR A 96 5.67 11.77 -8.65
CA THR A 96 7.01 11.69 -8.05
C THR A 96 7.13 12.32 -6.66
N THR A 97 6.52 13.49 -6.46
CA THR A 97 6.46 14.23 -5.20
C THR A 97 5.02 14.65 -4.93
N LEU A 98 4.60 14.57 -3.67
CA LEU A 98 3.27 14.99 -3.25
C LEU A 98 3.36 16.25 -2.38
N GLU A 99 3.17 17.40 -3.01
CA GLU A 99 3.16 18.72 -2.39
C GLU A 99 1.89 19.50 -2.79
N GLU A 100 1.67 20.68 -2.20
CA GLU A 100 0.51 21.54 -2.50
C GLU A 100 0.44 21.93 -3.99
N GLU A 101 1.58 22.29 -4.58
CA GLU A 101 1.69 22.62 -6.01
C GLU A 101 1.35 21.41 -6.90
N SER A 102 1.83 20.21 -6.54
CA SER A 102 1.53 18.97 -7.25
C SER A 102 0.01 18.67 -7.30
N ILE A 103 -0.72 18.99 -6.23
CA ILE A 103 -2.18 18.81 -6.17
C ILE A 103 -2.89 19.83 -7.07
N HIS A 104 -2.42 21.08 -7.06
CA HIS A 104 -3.02 22.14 -7.88
C HIS A 104 -2.81 21.90 -9.38
N ASP A 105 -1.62 21.50 -9.78
CA ASP A 105 -1.28 21.27 -11.19
C ASP A 105 -1.98 20.03 -11.77
N ASN A 106 -2.22 19.01 -10.94
CA ASN A 106 -2.79 17.73 -11.37
C ASN A 106 -4.24 17.50 -10.89
N TYR A 107 -4.97 18.57 -10.58
CA TYR A 107 -6.29 18.51 -9.94
C TYR A 107 -7.28 17.57 -10.64
N VAL A 108 -7.31 17.57 -11.99
CA VAL A 108 -8.21 16.72 -12.78
C VAL A 108 -7.85 15.23 -12.64
N SER A 109 -6.57 14.89 -12.82
CA SER A 109 -6.10 13.50 -12.71
C SER A 109 -6.28 12.94 -11.30
N ILE A 110 -6.14 13.78 -10.26
CA ILE A 110 -6.39 13.33 -8.88
C ILE A 110 -7.87 13.00 -8.67
N HIS A 111 -8.80 13.79 -9.22
CA HIS A 111 -10.24 13.46 -9.16
C HIS A 111 -10.57 12.16 -9.89
N GLU A 112 -10.00 11.94 -11.07
CA GLU A 112 -10.15 10.67 -11.80
C GLU A 112 -9.60 9.49 -10.99
N LEU A 113 -8.41 9.65 -10.39
CA LEU A 113 -7.85 8.65 -9.47
C LEU A 113 -8.75 8.41 -8.26
N MET A 114 -9.30 9.46 -7.66
CA MET A 114 -10.20 9.36 -6.51
C MET A 114 -11.50 8.62 -6.83
N ASP A 115 -12.00 8.71 -8.05
CA ASP A 115 -13.21 8.00 -8.49
C ASP A 115 -12.95 6.53 -8.82
N GLU A 116 -11.75 6.19 -9.30
CA GLU A 116 -11.38 4.81 -9.65
C GLU A 116 -10.85 4.00 -8.46
N VAL A 117 -10.17 4.66 -7.53
CA VAL A 117 -9.53 4.01 -6.38
C VAL A 117 -10.53 3.67 -5.27
N ILE A 118 -11.66 4.37 -5.20
CA ILE A 118 -12.69 4.15 -4.18
C ILE A 118 -14.08 4.43 -4.74
N ASP A 119 -15.00 3.50 -4.49
CA ASP A 119 -16.40 3.65 -4.87
C ASP A 119 -17.28 3.50 -3.63
N PHE A 120 -18.20 4.46 -3.44
CA PHE A 120 -19.14 4.52 -2.33
C PHE A 120 -18.52 4.29 -0.92
N GLY A 121 -17.25 4.67 -0.76
CA GLY A 121 -16.50 4.53 0.49
C GLY A 121 -15.79 3.19 0.68
N VAL A 122 -15.73 2.34 -0.36
CA VAL A 122 -15.05 1.04 -0.36
C VAL A 122 -13.86 1.10 -1.33
N PRO A 123 -12.62 0.90 -0.86
CA PRO A 123 -11.45 0.83 -1.73
C PRO A 123 -11.61 -0.24 -2.82
N GLN A 124 -11.28 0.12 -4.06
CA GLN A 124 -11.29 -0.77 -5.22
C GLN A 124 -9.86 -1.07 -5.65
N THR A 125 -9.42 -0.56 -6.80
CA THR A 125 -8.09 -0.82 -7.36
C THR A 125 -7.09 0.21 -6.83
N THR A 126 -6.11 -0.24 -6.05
CA THR A 126 -5.06 0.63 -5.46
C THR A 126 -3.67 0.34 -6.03
N GLU A 127 -3.60 -0.21 -7.23
CA GLU A 127 -2.35 -0.56 -7.91
C GLU A 127 -1.96 0.49 -8.95
N SER A 128 -0.91 1.26 -8.65
CA SER A 128 -0.48 2.40 -9.49
C SER A 128 -0.19 2.00 -10.94
N LYS A 129 0.53 0.87 -11.15
CA LYS A 129 0.88 0.38 -12.50
C LYS A 129 -0.36 0.07 -13.34
N THR A 130 -1.39 -0.51 -12.72
CA THR A 130 -2.65 -0.84 -13.37
C THR A 130 -3.47 0.40 -13.67
N LEU A 131 -3.56 1.33 -12.72
CA LEU A 131 -4.25 2.61 -12.90
C LEU A 131 -3.62 3.42 -14.04
N GLN A 132 -2.29 3.38 -14.19
CA GLN A 132 -1.55 4.12 -15.22
C GLN A 132 -1.87 3.68 -16.65
N GLU A 133 -2.44 2.49 -16.85
CA GLU A 133 -2.80 1.99 -18.18
C GLU A 133 -4.04 2.69 -18.77
N PHE A 134 -4.94 3.22 -17.93
CA PHE A 134 -6.20 3.83 -18.38
C PHE A 134 -6.46 5.23 -17.82
N ILE A 135 -5.76 5.66 -16.77
CA ILE A 135 -5.73 7.05 -16.28
C ILE A 135 -4.39 7.65 -16.67
N THR A 136 -4.31 8.23 -17.87
CA THR A 136 -3.07 8.80 -18.44
C THR A 136 -2.95 10.28 -18.15
N GLN A 137 -1.76 10.73 -17.76
CA GLN A 137 -1.45 12.17 -17.60
C GLN A 137 -1.40 12.93 -18.94
N GLU A 138 -1.14 12.21 -20.04
CA GLU A 138 -1.13 12.83 -21.36
C GLU A 138 -2.57 13.11 -21.81
N SER A 139 -2.90 14.40 -21.93
CA SER A 139 -4.07 14.84 -22.67
C SER A 139 -3.89 14.46 -24.14
N HIS A 140 -4.26 13.23 -24.50
CA HIS A 140 -4.43 12.92 -25.91
C HIS A 140 -5.46 13.92 -26.44
N GLN A 141 -5.02 14.84 -27.31
CA GLN A 141 -5.93 15.48 -28.26
C GLN A 141 -6.85 14.37 -28.75
N LEU A 142 -8.15 14.65 -28.79
CA LEU A 142 -9.21 13.74 -29.24
C LEU A 142 -8.89 13.19 -30.65
N ILE A 143 -7.93 12.28 -30.75
CA ILE A 143 -7.60 11.51 -31.93
C ILE A 143 -8.75 10.52 -31.96
N LYS A 144 -9.54 10.63 -33.02
CA LYS A 144 -10.73 9.87 -33.37
C LYS A 144 -10.45 8.36 -33.50
N THR A 145 -9.95 7.73 -32.45
CA THR A 145 -9.95 6.28 -32.27
C THR A 145 -11.09 6.03 -31.31
N GLN A 146 -12.18 5.45 -31.83
CA GLN A 146 -13.43 5.14 -31.12
C GLN A 146 -13.25 4.03 -30.08
N VAL A 147 -12.24 4.12 -29.24
CA VAL A 147 -12.00 3.16 -28.17
C VAL A 147 -11.83 4.00 -26.92
N GLN A 148 -12.92 4.13 -26.15
CA GLN A 148 -12.76 4.44 -24.73
C GLN A 148 -11.73 3.44 -24.19
N PRO A 149 -10.69 3.87 -23.46
CA PRO A 149 -9.79 2.94 -22.81
C PRO A 149 -10.67 2.02 -21.94
N GLN A 150 -10.86 0.78 -22.39
CA GLN A 150 -11.63 -0.18 -21.62
C GLN A 150 -10.74 -0.66 -20.48
N PRO A 151 -11.29 -0.80 -19.26
CA PRO A 151 -10.53 -1.34 -18.16
C PRO A 151 -9.94 -2.70 -18.58
N PRO A 152 -8.64 -2.93 -18.35
CA PRO A 152 -8.01 -4.15 -18.76
C PRO A 152 -8.74 -5.38 -18.20
N SER A 153 -8.94 -6.41 -19.02
CA SER A 153 -9.70 -7.61 -18.62
C SER A 153 -9.12 -8.29 -17.37
N TYR A 154 -7.81 -8.18 -17.13
CA TYR A 154 -7.13 -8.78 -15.99
C TYR A 154 -7.56 -8.17 -14.64
N LEU A 155 -8.13 -6.96 -14.60
CA LEU A 155 -8.70 -6.36 -13.38
C LEU A 155 -9.80 -7.23 -12.76
N THR A 156 -10.54 -7.97 -13.59
CA THR A 156 -11.61 -8.88 -13.14
C THR A 156 -11.11 -10.28 -12.84
N THR A 157 -9.83 -10.56 -13.08
CA THR A 157 -9.23 -11.89 -12.87
C THR A 157 -8.64 -12.02 -11.47
N VAL A 158 -8.33 -13.26 -11.08
CA VAL A 158 -7.70 -13.57 -9.78
C VAL A 158 -6.30 -12.96 -9.63
N VAL A 159 -5.67 -12.53 -10.72
CA VAL A 159 -4.34 -11.92 -10.74
C VAL A 159 -4.45 -10.49 -11.26
N SER A 160 -4.61 -9.53 -10.33
CA SER A 160 -4.75 -8.10 -10.66
C SER A 160 -3.41 -7.41 -10.97
N TRP A 161 -2.30 -7.98 -10.50
CA TRP A 161 -0.99 -7.31 -10.45
C TRP A 161 -0.02 -7.64 -11.60
N ARG A 162 -0.46 -8.43 -12.59
CA ARG A 162 0.40 -8.80 -13.73
C ARG A 162 -0.43 -8.88 -15.03
N PRO A 163 -0.18 -8.00 -16.01
CA PRO A 163 -0.85 -8.06 -17.30
C PRO A 163 -0.37 -9.25 -18.15
N GLU A 164 -1.26 -9.75 -19.01
CA GLU A 164 -0.92 -10.78 -19.99
C GLU A 164 -0.09 -10.21 -21.15
N GLY A 165 0.71 -11.05 -21.80
CA GLY A 165 1.41 -10.66 -23.04
C GLY A 165 2.74 -9.91 -22.86
N ILE A 166 3.23 -9.71 -21.63
CA ILE A 166 4.56 -9.16 -21.36
C ILE A 166 5.63 -10.00 -22.10
N ARG A 167 6.54 -9.34 -22.82
CA ARG A 167 7.61 -10.03 -23.55
C ARG A 167 8.94 -9.31 -23.39
N TYR A 168 9.91 -10.01 -22.82
CA TYR A 168 11.29 -9.58 -22.71
C TYR A 168 12.18 -10.35 -23.71
N ARG A 169 13.25 -9.69 -24.19
CA ARG A 169 14.27 -10.36 -25.03
C ARG A 169 15.07 -11.39 -24.23
N LYS A 170 15.30 -11.08 -22.95
CA LYS A 170 16.02 -11.93 -22.00
C LYS A 170 15.20 -11.98 -20.72
N ASN A 171 14.92 -13.17 -20.22
CA ASN A 171 14.19 -13.37 -18.98
C ASN A 171 15.19 -13.36 -17.83
N GLU A 172 15.07 -12.39 -16.92
CA GLU A 172 15.98 -12.23 -15.78
C GLU A 172 15.18 -11.89 -14.51
N VAL A 173 15.69 -12.36 -13.37
CA VAL A 173 15.15 -12.02 -12.05
C VAL A 173 16.30 -11.62 -11.16
N PHE A 174 16.19 -10.45 -10.55
CA PHE A 174 17.12 -9.96 -9.53
C PHE A 174 16.44 -10.05 -8.17
N LEU A 175 17.18 -10.51 -7.17
CA LEU A 175 16.71 -10.61 -5.78
C LEU A 175 17.72 -9.91 -4.89
N ASP A 176 17.26 -8.88 -4.19
CA ASP A 176 18.02 -8.14 -3.21
C ASP A 176 17.51 -8.52 -1.81
N VAL A 177 18.38 -9.14 -1.00
CA VAL A 177 18.11 -9.45 0.41
C VAL A 177 18.70 -8.33 1.26
N ILE A 178 17.84 -7.53 1.89
CA ILE A 178 18.25 -6.37 2.68
C ILE A 178 17.94 -6.66 4.15
N GLU A 179 18.96 -6.72 4.99
CA GLU A 179 18.80 -6.92 6.43
C GLU A 179 19.11 -5.63 7.19
N SER A 180 18.19 -5.20 8.05
CA SER A 180 18.34 -4.05 8.93
C SER A 180 18.38 -4.51 10.38
N VAL A 181 19.46 -4.19 11.09
CA VAL A 181 19.66 -4.58 12.49
C VAL A 181 19.21 -3.42 13.38
N ASN A 182 18.11 -3.62 14.11
CA ASN A 182 17.65 -2.69 15.13
C ASN A 182 18.19 -3.13 16.48
N MET A 183 18.98 -2.28 17.11
CA MET A 183 19.61 -2.59 18.40
C MET A 183 19.46 -1.41 19.37
N LEU A 184 18.99 -1.72 20.58
CA LEU A 184 18.89 -0.77 21.70
C LEU A 184 19.82 -1.22 22.81
N VAL A 185 20.79 -0.37 23.17
CA VAL A 185 21.77 -0.63 24.22
C VAL A 185 21.55 0.37 25.34
N ASN A 186 21.51 -0.10 26.59
CA ASN A 186 21.37 0.78 27.75
C ASN A 186 22.69 1.49 28.08
N ALA A 187 22.66 2.44 29.01
CA ALA A 187 23.85 3.16 29.45
C ALA A 187 24.92 2.28 30.14
N ALA A 188 24.54 1.08 30.60
CA ALA A 188 25.46 0.10 31.20
C ALA A 188 26.19 -0.77 30.15
N GLY A 189 25.77 -0.71 28.88
CA GLY A 189 26.31 -1.51 27.78
C GLY A 189 25.57 -2.82 27.53
N ASP A 190 24.46 -3.08 28.22
CA ASP A 190 23.63 -4.27 27.97
C ASP A 190 22.66 -4.03 26.82
N VAL A 191 22.46 -5.08 26.02
CA VAL A 191 21.52 -5.09 24.90
C VAL A 191 20.10 -5.29 25.43
N VAL A 192 19.26 -4.27 25.31
CA VAL A 192 17.86 -4.29 25.75
C VAL A 192 16.96 -4.89 24.68
N ARG A 193 17.20 -4.54 23.41
CA ARG A 193 16.44 -5.05 22.26
C ARG A 193 17.41 -5.26 21.10
N SER A 194 17.28 -6.39 20.41
CA SER A 194 18.00 -6.68 19.18
C SER A 194 17.08 -7.48 18.28
N GLU A 195 16.71 -6.90 17.14
CA GLU A 195 15.86 -7.54 16.14
C GLU A 195 16.45 -7.30 14.74
N ILE A 196 16.20 -8.23 13.83
CA ILE A 196 16.64 -8.14 12.44
C ILE A 196 15.39 -8.07 11.58
N LEU A 197 15.23 -6.96 10.86
CA LEU A 197 14.19 -6.78 9.86
C LEU A 197 14.79 -7.09 8.49
N GLY A 198 14.41 -8.23 7.93
CA GLY A 198 14.78 -8.63 6.57
C GLY A 198 13.70 -8.21 5.57
N VAL A 199 14.11 -7.62 4.46
CA VAL A 199 13.23 -7.26 3.33
C VAL A 199 13.79 -7.89 2.06
N LEU A 200 12.93 -8.59 1.32
CA LEU A 200 13.28 -9.18 0.03
C LEU A 200 12.70 -8.34 -1.11
N LYS A 201 13.55 -7.61 -1.82
CA LYS A 201 13.16 -6.84 -3.01
C LYS A 201 13.44 -7.66 -4.27
N MET A 202 12.47 -7.71 -5.17
CA MET A 202 12.56 -8.45 -6.41
C MET A 202 12.42 -7.52 -7.61
N ARG A 203 13.21 -7.80 -8.65
CA ARG A 203 13.06 -7.17 -9.98
C ARG A 203 12.85 -8.27 -10.99
N CYS A 204 11.63 -8.36 -11.53
CA CYS A 204 11.23 -9.43 -12.42
C CYS A 204 11.07 -8.91 -13.86
N TYR A 205 11.96 -9.34 -14.75
CA TYR A 205 11.86 -9.11 -16.19
C TYR A 205 11.57 -10.44 -16.87
N LEU A 206 10.33 -10.91 -16.75
CA LEU A 206 9.90 -12.23 -17.23
C LEU A 206 8.79 -12.09 -18.28
N SER A 207 8.84 -12.95 -19.30
CA SER A 207 7.80 -12.98 -20.34
C SER A 207 6.61 -13.85 -19.93
N GLY A 208 5.40 -13.43 -20.30
CA GLY A 208 4.16 -14.15 -20.03
C GLY A 208 3.74 -14.12 -18.55
N MET A 209 3.09 -15.20 -18.11
CA MET A 209 2.57 -15.40 -16.74
C MET A 209 3.33 -16.53 -16.03
N PRO A 210 4.57 -16.29 -15.55
CA PRO A 210 5.36 -17.30 -14.87
C PRO A 210 4.89 -17.51 -13.42
N GLU A 211 4.88 -18.77 -12.97
CA GLU A 211 4.73 -19.11 -11.55
C GLU A 211 6.12 -19.36 -10.97
N LEU A 212 6.54 -18.51 -10.02
CA LEU A 212 7.80 -18.65 -9.31
C LEU A 212 7.60 -19.39 -7.98
N ARG A 213 8.67 -20.09 -7.57
CA ARG A 213 8.78 -20.71 -6.25
C ARG A 213 10.10 -20.32 -5.63
N LEU A 214 10.04 -19.73 -4.44
CA LEU A 214 11.22 -19.33 -3.67
C LEU A 214 11.36 -20.28 -2.47
N GLY A 215 12.55 -20.88 -2.36
CA GLY A 215 12.96 -21.68 -1.20
C GLY A 215 13.98 -20.90 -0.39
N LEU A 216 13.67 -20.67 0.89
CA LEU A 216 14.59 -20.10 1.86
C LEU A 216 15.07 -21.20 2.80
N ASN A 217 16.23 -21.01 3.42
CA ASN A 217 16.79 -21.90 4.44
C ASN A 217 16.05 -21.74 5.79
N ASP A 218 14.72 -21.76 5.76
CA ASP A 218 13.87 -21.66 6.94
C ASP A 218 13.95 -22.94 7.79
N LYS A 219 14.14 -22.78 9.10
CA LYS A 219 14.08 -23.87 10.07
C LYS A 219 12.72 -24.58 10.02
N GLY A 220 11.63 -23.87 9.74
CA GLY A 220 10.29 -24.42 9.59
C GLY A 220 10.22 -25.42 8.43
N LEU A 221 10.60 -24.98 7.23
CA LEU A 221 10.68 -25.82 6.02
C LEU A 221 11.57 -27.06 6.23
N LEU A 222 12.76 -26.88 6.80
CA LEU A 222 13.69 -27.97 7.09
C LEU A 222 13.18 -28.97 8.15
N ARG A 223 12.16 -28.63 8.94
CA ARG A 223 11.49 -29.57 9.85
C ARG A 223 10.43 -30.39 9.11
N VAL A 224 9.71 -29.80 8.15
CA VAL A 224 8.67 -30.48 7.35
C VAL A 224 9.26 -31.57 6.45
N GLU A 225 10.41 -31.31 5.82
CA GLU A 225 11.09 -32.30 4.97
C GLU A 225 11.66 -33.51 5.74
N LYS A 226 11.69 -33.48 7.07
CA LYS A 226 12.36 -34.48 7.93
C LYS A 226 11.41 -35.46 8.62
N LYS A 227 10.37 -35.94 7.93
CA LYS A 227 9.65 -37.15 8.37
C LYS A 227 10.50 -38.43 8.26
N ASP A 228 11.69 -38.40 7.61
CA ASP A 228 12.55 -39.56 7.34
C ASP A 228 13.86 -39.63 8.18
N GLY A 229 13.79 -39.33 9.48
CA GLY A 229 14.68 -39.91 10.52
C GLY A 229 16.21 -39.68 10.45
N LYS A 230 16.76 -38.94 9.48
CA LYS A 230 18.21 -38.67 9.40
C LYS A 230 18.60 -37.35 10.08
N PRO A 231 19.63 -37.34 10.96
CA PRO A 231 20.09 -36.13 11.60
C PRO A 231 20.76 -35.22 10.58
N VAL A 232 20.30 -33.98 10.46
CA VAL A 232 20.95 -32.97 9.63
C VAL A 232 22.09 -32.34 10.44
N PRO A 233 23.29 -32.17 9.85
CA PRO A 233 24.36 -31.38 10.46
C PRO A 233 23.80 -30.01 10.82
N ARG A 234 24.26 -29.37 11.92
CA ARG A 234 23.86 -28.02 12.35
C ARG A 234 23.91 -27.02 11.18
N SER A 235 22.84 -26.98 10.39
CA SER A 235 22.73 -26.16 9.20
C SER A 235 22.40 -24.76 9.66
N LYS A 236 23.01 -23.77 9.01
CA LYS A 236 22.71 -22.34 9.15
C LYS A 236 21.28 -22.07 8.65
N ALA A 237 20.31 -22.55 9.40
CA ALA A 237 18.90 -22.35 9.11
C ALA A 237 18.43 -21.10 9.85
N VAL A 238 17.73 -20.24 9.12
CA VAL A 238 17.17 -18.99 9.66
C VAL A 238 15.83 -19.32 10.30
N GLU A 239 15.59 -18.77 11.48
CA GLU A 239 14.28 -18.85 12.13
C GLU A 239 13.58 -17.53 11.88
N MET A 240 12.50 -17.58 11.11
CA MET A 240 11.66 -16.42 10.86
C MET A 240 10.58 -16.38 11.94
N GLU A 241 10.60 -15.35 12.78
CA GLU A 241 9.58 -15.15 13.81
C GLU A 241 8.24 -14.77 13.20
N ASP A 242 8.28 -13.83 12.24
CA ASP A 242 7.12 -13.38 11.47
C ASP A 242 7.55 -13.09 10.01
N ALA A 243 6.60 -13.18 9.09
CA ALA A 243 6.81 -12.89 7.68
C ALA A 243 5.56 -12.26 7.08
N ASN A 244 5.71 -11.05 6.57
CA ASN A 244 4.69 -10.39 5.77
C ASN A 244 4.95 -10.72 4.30
N PHE A 245 3.91 -10.97 3.52
CA PHE A 245 4.06 -11.33 2.11
C PHE A 245 3.30 -10.36 1.24
N HIS A 246 3.84 -10.10 0.05
CA HIS A 246 3.11 -9.43 -1.01
C HIS A 246 1.86 -10.26 -1.41
N GLN A 247 0.80 -9.59 -1.85
CA GLN A 247 -0.47 -10.22 -2.26
C GLN A 247 -0.34 -11.31 -3.34
N CYS A 248 0.80 -11.32 -4.05
CA CYS A 248 1.07 -12.33 -5.07
C CYS A 248 1.40 -13.71 -4.52
N VAL A 249 1.71 -13.82 -3.22
CA VAL A 249 2.04 -15.07 -2.54
C VAL A 249 0.77 -15.84 -2.18
N ARG A 250 0.75 -17.11 -2.54
CA ARG A 250 -0.29 -18.04 -2.12
C ARG A 250 -0.04 -18.49 -0.69
N LEU A 251 -0.59 -17.75 0.28
CA LEU A 251 -0.44 -18.01 1.72
C LEU A 251 -0.83 -19.45 2.10
N SER A 252 -1.88 -20.01 1.47
CA SER A 252 -2.31 -21.39 1.72
C SER A 252 -1.24 -22.45 1.39
N ARG A 253 -0.34 -22.20 0.43
CA ARG A 253 0.79 -23.10 0.16
C ARG A 253 1.94 -22.89 1.15
N PHE A 254 2.14 -21.65 1.59
CA PHE A 254 3.14 -21.35 2.61
C PHE A 254 2.78 -21.97 3.96
N GLU A 255 1.50 -21.95 4.35
CA GLU A 255 1.04 -22.57 5.61
C GLU A 255 1.24 -24.09 5.65
N ASN A 256 1.03 -24.77 4.51
CA ASN A 256 1.08 -26.23 4.43
C ASN A 256 2.52 -26.77 4.30
N ASP A 257 3.30 -26.20 3.37
CA ASP A 257 4.59 -26.76 2.96
C ASP A 257 5.73 -25.72 3.02
N ARG A 258 5.50 -24.57 3.67
CA ARG A 258 6.48 -23.47 3.83
C ARG A 258 7.13 -23.02 2.52
N THR A 259 6.43 -23.26 1.41
CA THR A 259 6.89 -22.96 0.05
C THR A 259 6.28 -21.65 -0.41
N ILE A 260 7.11 -20.67 -0.74
CA ILE A 260 6.67 -19.36 -1.21
C ILE A 260 6.42 -19.48 -2.72
N SER A 261 5.14 -19.54 -3.11
CA SER A 261 4.71 -19.69 -4.51
C SER A 261 3.88 -18.49 -4.93
N PHE A 262 4.25 -17.85 -6.05
CA PHE A 262 3.65 -16.60 -6.50
C PHE A 262 3.80 -16.37 -8.00
N ILE A 263 2.96 -15.49 -8.54
CA ILE A 263 3.12 -14.92 -9.87
C ILE A 263 3.65 -13.49 -9.66
N PRO A 264 4.90 -13.15 -10.01
CA PRO A 264 5.47 -11.86 -9.67
C PRO A 264 4.83 -10.71 -10.47
N PRO A 265 4.57 -9.54 -9.88
CA PRO A 265 4.41 -8.31 -10.62
C PRO A 265 5.58 -8.07 -11.60
N ASP A 266 5.34 -7.27 -12.64
CA ASP A 266 6.40 -6.91 -13.57
C ASP A 266 7.29 -5.77 -13.02
N GLY A 267 8.60 -5.86 -13.24
CA GLY A 267 9.57 -4.88 -12.74
C GLY A 267 9.83 -5.01 -11.24
N ASP A 268 10.02 -3.86 -10.58
CA ASP A 268 10.46 -3.78 -9.19
C ASP A 268 9.27 -3.85 -8.22
N PHE A 269 9.39 -4.67 -7.17
CA PHE A 269 8.43 -4.75 -6.07
C PHE A 269 9.04 -5.42 -4.82
N GLU A 270 8.40 -5.23 -3.66
CA GLU A 270 8.77 -5.86 -2.40
C GLU A 270 7.96 -7.15 -2.21
N GLN A 271 8.65 -8.26 -1.93
CA GLN A 271 8.05 -9.60 -1.89
C GLN A 271 7.76 -10.09 -0.47
N ILE A 272 8.69 -9.83 0.46
CA ILE A 272 8.68 -10.25 1.88
C ILE A 272 9.24 -9.10 2.72
#